data_AF-A0A4Q2U7W3-F1
#
_entry.id   AF-A0A4Q2U7W3-F1
#
_cell.length_a   1.000
_cell.length_b   1.000
_cell.length_c   1.000
_cell.angle_alpha   90.00
_cell.angle_beta   90.00
_cell.angle_gamma   90.00
#
_symmetry.space_group_name_H-M   'P 1'
#
loop_
_entity.id
_entity.type
_entity.pdbx_description
1 polymer ?
#
loop_
_entity_poly.entity_id
_entity_poly.type
_entity_poly.pdbx_seq_one_letter_code
_entity_poly.pdbx_strand_id
1 'polypeptide(L)' 'MDNTEVIDATDAALRLRHTATGHVFTYRVEAGDLVPGPVEEGHGPKDPGDVAADVHVAAKREARRRGLI' A
#
# COMPACT_ATOMS: atom_id res chain seq x y z
N MET A 1 -7.82 5.31 -13.27
CA MET A 1 -7.89 5.97 -11.96
C MET A 1 -7.25 5.01 -10.99
N ASP A 2 -6.16 5.39 -10.35
CA ASP A 2 -5.53 4.59 -9.30
C ASP A 2 -6.54 4.47 -8.15
N ASN A 3 -6.98 3.25 -7.83
CA ASN A 3 -7.92 2.98 -6.73
C ASN A 3 -7.18 2.97 -5.38
N THR A 4 -6.12 3.76 -5.24
CA THR A 4 -5.20 3.73 -4.10
C THR A 4 -4.90 5.13 -3.62
N GLU A 5 -5.05 5.33 -2.32
CA GLU A 5 -4.76 6.57 -1.62
C GLU A 5 -3.71 6.33 -0.54
N VAL A 6 -2.73 7.21 -0.43
CA VAL A 6 -1.71 7.14 0.63
C VAL A 6 -2.31 7.71 1.91
N ILE A 7 -2.35 6.90 2.96
CA ILE A 7 -2.87 7.30 4.27
C ILE A 7 -1.75 7.92 5.10
N ASP A 8 -0.62 7.23 5.13
CA ASP A 8 0.53 7.58 5.94
C ASP A 8 1.81 7.15 5.24
N ALA A 9 2.85 7.96 5.33
CA ALA A 9 4.12 7.71 4.69
C ALA A 9 5.24 8.32 5.54
N THR A 10 6.00 7.43 6.18
CA THR A 10 7.18 7.73 6.98
C THR A 10 8.41 7.12 6.33
N ASP A 11 9.60 7.46 6.83
CA ASP A 11 10.86 6.88 6.38
C ASP A 11 10.91 5.34 6.57
N ALA A 12 10.19 4.83 7.57
CA ALA A 12 10.19 3.41 7.95
C ALA A 12 8.95 2.63 7.45
N ALA A 13 7.86 3.30 7.10
CA ALA A 13 6.60 2.64 6.76
C ALA A 13 5.75 3.46 5.78
N LEU A 14 5.04 2.76 4.91
CA LEU A 14 4.12 3.32 3.92
C LEU A 14 2.77 2.61 4.01
N ARG A 15 1.69 3.36 4.25
CA ARG A 15 0.33 2.84 4.35
C ARG A 15 -0.53 3.36 3.22
N LEU A 16 -1.16 2.46 2.48
CA LEU A 16 -2.08 2.81 1.40
C LEU A 16 -3.44 2.17 1.63
N ARG A 17 -4.49 2.93 1.34
CA ARG A 17 -5.88 2.45 1.29
C ARG A 17 -6.26 2.18 -0.14
N HIS A 18 -6.81 1.00 -0.41
CA HIS A 18 -7.50 0.76 -1.67
C HIS A 18 -8.91 1.37 -1.58
N THR A 19 -9.21 2.45 -2.30
CA THR A 19 -10.43 3.26 -2.14
C THR A 19 -11.70 2.52 -2.55
N ALA A 20 -11.61 1.57 -3.49
CA ALA A 20 -12.77 0.79 -3.92
C ALA A 20 -13.15 -0.34 -2.95
N THR A 21 -12.21 -0.81 -2.11
CA THR A 21 -12.48 -1.88 -1.14
C THR A 21 -12.34 -1.46 0.32
N GLY A 22 -11.75 -0.31 0.59
CA GLY A 22 -11.42 0.14 1.94
C GLY A 22 -10.24 -0.58 2.61
N HIS A 23 -9.67 -1.63 1.99
CA HIS A 23 -8.55 -2.40 2.56
C HIS A 23 -7.33 -1.50 2.73
N VAL A 24 -6.69 -1.57 3.89
CA VAL A 24 -5.46 -0.80 4.17
C VAL A 24 -4.27 -1.73 4.17
N PHE A 25 -3.31 -1.44 3.31
CA PHE A 25 -2.06 -2.19 3.17
C PHE A 25 -0.94 -1.40 3.82
N THR A 26 -0.29 -2.02 4.81
CA THR A 26 0.91 -1.46 5.44
C THR A 26 2.14 -2.10 4.84
N TYR A 27 3.09 -1.28 4.40
CA TYR A 27 4.42 -1.68 3.94
C TYR A 27 5.47 -1.15 4.90
N ARG A 28 6.50 -1.94 5.17
CA ARG A 28 7.70 -1.50 5.87
C ARG A 28 8.79 -1.22 4.84
N VAL A 29 9.50 -0.12 5.02
CA VAL A 29 10.66 0.23 4.21
C VAL A 29 11.87 -0.38 4.91
N GLU A 30 12.46 -1.40 4.30
CA GLU A 30 13.62 -2.10 4.85
C GLU A 30 14.68 -2.25 3.77
N ALA A 31 15.90 -1.79 4.05
CA ALA A 31 17.06 -1.91 3.15
C ALA A 31 16.82 -1.43 1.70
N GLY A 32 15.97 -0.41 1.51
CA GLY A 32 15.62 0.09 0.17
C GLY A 32 14.63 -0.79 -0.60
N ASP A 33 13.82 -1.60 0.09
CA ASP A 33 12.69 -2.31 -0.50
C ASP A 33 11.42 -2.15 0.36
N LEU A 34 10.26 -2.54 -0.21
CA LEU A 34 8.97 -2.51 0.46
C LEU A 34 8.55 -3.92 0.84
N VAL A 35 8.62 -4.19 2.14
CA VAL A 35 8.16 -5.44 2.72
C VAL A 35 6.67 -5.34 3.04
N PRO A 36 5.80 -6.19 2.45
CA PRO A 36 4.38 -6.21 2.80
C PRO A 36 4.21 -6.62 4.27
N GLY A 37 3.41 -5.84 4.98
CA GLY A 37 3.05 -6.06 6.37
C GLY A 37 1.58 -6.45 6.54
N PRO A 38 0.98 -6.14 7.70
CA PRO A 38 -0.42 -6.45 7.96
C PRO A 38 -1.34 -5.69 7.00
N VAL A 39 -2.44 -6.35 6.65
CA VAL A 39 -3.54 -5.77 5.87
C VAL A 39 -4.75 -5.66 6.80
N GLU A 40 -5.30 -4.46 6.91
CA GLU A 40 -6.53 -4.22 7.66
C GLU A 40 -7.74 -4.40 6.73
N GLU A 41 -8.74 -5.13 7.22
CA GLU A 41 -9.95 -5.46 6.47
C GLU A 41 -10.77 -4.20 6.16
N GLY A 42 -11.19 -4.08 4.91
CA GLY A 42 -12.10 -3.08 4.39
C GLY A 42 -13.40 -3.71 3.88
N HIS A 43 -14.43 -2.88 3.75
CA HIS A 43 -15.80 -3.30 3.42
C HIS A 43 -16.07 -3.50 1.92
N GLY A 44 -15.04 -3.83 1.15
CA GLY A 44 -15.09 -3.94 -0.30
C GLY A 44 -15.69 -5.23 -0.83
N PRO A 45 -16.19 -5.24 -2.07
CA PRO A 45 -16.68 -6.47 -2.71
C PRO A 45 -15.56 -7.43 -3.17
N LYS A 46 -14.28 -7.03 -3.05
CA LYS A 46 -13.13 -7.83 -3.46
C LYS A 46 -12.27 -8.18 -2.26
N ASP A 47 -11.74 -9.39 -2.28
CA ASP A 47 -10.75 -9.87 -1.32
C ASP A 47 -9.46 -9.03 -1.38
N PRO A 48 -8.74 -8.89 -0.25
CA PRO A 48 -7.48 -8.15 -0.22
C PRO A 48 -6.44 -8.76 -1.16
N GLY A 49 -6.45 -10.08 -1.38
CA GLY A 49 -5.53 -10.76 -2.30
C GLY A 49 -5.67 -10.32 -3.75
N ASP A 50 -6.91 -10.08 -4.22
CA ASP A 50 -7.19 -9.66 -5.59
C ASP A 50 -6.71 -8.23 -5.89
N VAL A 51 -6.66 -7.37 -4.88
CA VAL A 51 -6.23 -5.98 -5.02
C VAL A 51 -4.80 -5.74 -4.52
N ALA A 52 -4.20 -6.70 -3.80
CA ALA A 52 -2.86 -6.57 -3.22
C ALA A 52 -1.79 -6.23 -4.27
N ALA A 53 -1.84 -6.86 -5.44
CA ALA A 53 -0.88 -6.61 -6.51
C ALA A 53 -0.97 -5.16 -7.02
N ASP A 54 -2.18 -4.64 -7.22
CA ASP A 54 -2.44 -3.27 -7.67
C ASP A 54 -1.91 -2.26 -6.63
N VAL A 55 -2.22 -2.52 -5.35
CA VAL A 55 -1.74 -1.69 -4.24
C VAL A 55 -0.23 -1.76 -4.08
N HIS A 56 0.40 -2.92 -4.31
CA HIS A 56 1.86 -3.06 -4.22
C HIS A 56 2.58 -2.27 -5.32
N VAL A 57 2.03 -2.24 -6.54
CA VAL A 57 2.56 -1.40 -7.63
C VAL A 57 2.46 0.08 -7.28
N ALA A 58 1.32 0.52 -6.75
CA ALA A 58 1.14 1.89 -6.28
C ALA A 58 2.11 2.23 -5.14
N ALA A 59 2.29 1.32 -4.18
CA ALA A 59 3.20 1.47 -3.06
C ALA A 59 4.66 1.66 -3.54
N LYS A 60 5.15 0.80 -4.44
CA LYS A 60 6.50 0.93 -5.01
C LYS A 60 6.72 2.24 -5.74
N ARG A 61 5.70 2.70 -6.49
CA ARG A 61 5.76 3.97 -7.20
C ARG A 61 5.86 5.15 -6.24
N GLU A 62 5.05 5.14 -5.18
CA GLU A 62 5.06 6.20 -4.16
C GLU A 62 6.36 6.18 -3.34
N ALA A 63 6.85 5.00 -2.94
CA ALA A 63 8.12 4.88 -2.23
C ALA A 63 9.30 5.42 -3.05
N ARG A 64 9.39 5.08 -4.34
CA ARG A 64 10.40 5.66 -5.24
C ARG A 64 10.26 7.17 -5.40
N ARG A 65 9.03 7.66 -5.55
CA ARG A 65 8.76 9.11 -5.69
C ARG A 65 9.23 9.89 -4.46
N ARG A 66 9.13 9.29 -3.28
CA ARG A 66 9.55 9.86 -2.00
C ARG A 66 11.01 9.62 -1.64
N GLY A 67 11.73 8.80 -2.42
CA GLY A 67 13.11 8.41 -2.11
C GLY A 67 13.24 7.45 -0.92
N LEU A 68 12.17 6.69 -0.62
CA LEU A 68 12.18 5.65 0.41
C LEU A 68 12.89 4.37 -0.08
N ILE A 69 12.85 4.13 -1.40
CA ILE A 69 13.50 3.03 -2.12
C ILE A 69 14.06 3.49 -3.46
#